data_AF-A0AA36FZ95-F1
#
_entry.id   AF-A0AA36FZ95-F1
#
_cell.length_a   1.000
_cell.length_b   1.000
_cell.length_c   1.000
_cell.angle_alpha   90.00
_cell.angle_beta   90.00
_cell.angle_gamma   90.00
#
_symmetry.space_group_name_H-M   'P 1'
#
loop_
_entity.id
_entity.type
_entity.pdbx_description
1 polymer ?
#
loop_
_entity_poly.entity_id
_entity_poly.type
_entity_poly.pdbx_seq_one_letter_code
_entity_poly.pdbx_strand_id
1 'polypeptide(L)'
;MCNMLLCLTACAVSIVAEATIANLRPEASVSVGSGLFLLTLSGLQSFLSAVVSLRHTSKIQKARRIDNQRLLCARSLRSWRDMGRRSEDTRPIVDFERYLDSASAASVEELSVMPKLEETI
;
A
#
# COMPACT_ATOMS: atom_id res chain seq x y z
N MET A 1 17.35 19.08 5.28
CA MET A 1 18.42 18.34 4.60
C MET A 1 19.77 19.06 4.65
N CYS A 2 19.81 20.40 4.58
CA CYS A 2 21.06 21.18 4.63
C CYS A 2 21.96 20.86 5.85
N ASN A 3 21.40 20.73 7.05
CA ASN A 3 22.19 20.43 8.26
C ASN A 3 22.93 19.08 8.19
N MET A 4 22.31 18.07 7.56
CA MET A 4 22.93 16.75 7.40
C MET A 4 24.07 16.81 6.38
N LEU A 5 23.86 17.54 5.28
CA LEU A 5 24.88 17.82 4.26
C LEU A 5 26.07 18.58 4.86
N LEU A 6 25.80 19.64 5.64
CA LEU A 6 26.84 20.43 6.32
C LEU A 6 27.66 19.58 7.31
N CYS A 7 27.00 18.71 8.07
CA CYS A 7 27.68 17.77 8.97
C CYS A 7 28.59 16.81 8.21
N LEU A 8 28.11 16.23 7.10
CA LEU A 8 28.89 15.31 6.28
C LEU A 8 30.09 16.00 5.63
N THR A 9 29.90 17.21 5.08
CA THR A 9 30.99 17.99 4.48
C THR A 9 32.01 18.40 5.53
N ALA A 10 31.58 18.78 6.74
CA ALA A 10 32.50 19.11 7.83
C ALA A 10 33.31 17.89 8.27
N CYS A 11 32.68 16.72 8.45
CA CYS A 11 33.39 15.48 8.76
C CYS A 11 34.39 15.09 7.67
N ALA A 12 34.02 15.20 6.39
CA ALA A 12 34.93 14.89 5.28
C ALA A 12 36.16 15.82 5.28
N VAL A 13 35.95 17.12 5.47
CA VAL A 13 37.04 18.11 5.56
C VAL A 13 37.94 17.82 6.76
N SER A 14 37.37 17.46 7.92
CA SER A 14 38.16 17.10 9.11
C SER A 14 39.02 15.86 8.89
N ILE A 15 38.49 14.80 8.27
CA ILE A 15 39.26 13.58 7.96
C ILE A 15 40.41 13.90 7.00
N VAL A 16 40.15 14.69 5.95
CA VAL A 16 41.21 15.10 5.00
C VAL A 16 42.26 15.97 5.68
N ALA A 17 41.84 16.88 6.57
CA ALA A 17 42.76 17.72 7.32
C ALA A 17 43.64 16.88 8.27
N GLU A 18 43.08 15.92 9.00
CA GLU A 18 43.88 15.04 9.84
C GLU A 18 44.83 14.16 9.03
N ALA A 19 44.37 13.60 7.91
CA ALA A 19 45.21 12.77 7.04
C ALA A 19 46.38 13.56 6.45
N THR A 20 46.19 14.83 6.09
CA THR A 20 47.27 15.68 5.58
C THR A 20 48.25 16.07 6.69
N ILE A 21 47.77 16.40 7.88
CA ILE A 21 48.63 16.74 9.03
C ILE A 21 49.43 15.52 9.51
N ALA A 22 48.79 14.35 9.61
CA ALA A 22 49.46 13.10 10.00
C ALA A 22 50.59 12.70 9.03
N ASN A 23 50.41 12.98 7.74
CA ASN A 23 51.47 12.76 6.73
C ASN A 23 52.61 13.78 6.82
N LEU A 24 52.32 15.04 7.19
CA LEU A 24 53.32 16.12 7.26
C LEU A 24 54.12 16.11 8.57
N ARG A 25 53.51 15.72 9.70
CA ARG A 25 54.13 15.68 11.03
C ARG A 25 53.63 14.47 11.82
N PRO A 26 54.25 13.29 11.66
CA PRO A 26 53.82 12.07 12.34
C PRO A 26 54.00 12.10 13.87
N GLU A 27 54.91 12.94 14.37
CA GLU A 27 55.17 13.12 15.81
C GLU A 27 54.21 14.10 16.49
N ALA A 28 53.37 14.80 15.73
CA ALA A 28 52.43 15.79 16.27
C ALA A 28 51.06 15.15 16.53
N SER A 29 50.52 15.36 17.74
CA SER A 29 49.15 14.96 18.06
C SER A 29 48.16 16.01 17.56
N VAL A 30 47.17 15.57 16.78
CA VAL A 30 46.04 16.40 16.36
C VAL A 30 44.93 16.26 17.39
N SER A 31 44.41 17.39 17.87
CA SER A 31 43.30 17.43 18.82
C SER A 31 42.06 17.99 18.14
N VAL A 32 40.96 17.26 18.23
CA VAL A 32 39.67 17.64 17.65
C VAL A 32 38.98 18.66 18.56
N GLY A 33 38.66 19.83 18.01
CA GLY A 33 37.98 20.91 18.73
C GLY A 33 36.50 20.62 19.03
N SER A 34 35.98 21.27 20.07
CA SER A 34 34.57 21.13 20.52
C SER A 34 33.53 21.49 19.45
N GLY A 35 33.90 22.30 18.44
CA GLY A 35 33.03 22.64 17.31
C GLY A 35 32.58 21.42 16.51
N LEU A 36 33.44 20.38 16.38
CA LEU A 36 33.07 19.14 15.68
C LEU A 36 31.93 18.42 16.40
N PHE A 37 31.94 18.44 17.74
CA PHE A 37 30.91 17.83 18.56
C PHE A 37 29.54 18.51 18.39
N LEU A 38 29.50 19.83 18.30
CA LEU A 38 28.25 20.56 18.05
C LEU A 38 27.69 20.26 16.66
N LEU A 39 28.56 20.10 15.67
CA LEU A 39 28.21 19.73 14.31
C LEU A 39 27.61 18.31 14.25
N THR A 40 28.21 17.34 14.94
CA THR A 40 27.69 15.96 14.97
C THR A 40 26.36 15.88 15.70
N LEU A 41 26.16 16.62 16.79
CA LEU A 41 24.87 16.71 17.47
C LEU A 41 23.78 17.31 16.58
N SER A 42 24.09 18.38 15.83
CA SER A 42 23.16 18.99 14.87
C SER A 42 22.79 18.02 13.73
N GLY A 43 23.79 17.29 13.22
CA GLY A 43 23.58 16.24 12.22
C GLY A 43 22.70 15.10 12.75
N LEU A 44 22.98 14.61 13.95
CA LEU A 44 22.22 13.54 14.61
C LEU A 44 20.76 13.94 14.83
N GLN A 45 20.51 15.15 15.33
CA GLN A 45 19.17 15.66 15.53
C GLN A 45 18.39 15.76 14.21
N SER A 46 19.05 16.21 13.15
CA SER A 46 18.47 16.28 11.80
C SER A 46 18.13 14.89 11.26
N PHE A 47 18.98 13.90 11.52
CA PHE A 47 18.75 12.51 11.12
C PHE A 47 17.58 11.89 11.88
N LEU A 48 17.54 12.03 13.21
CA LEU A 48 16.45 11.52 14.03
C LEU A 48 15.11 12.13 13.62
N SER A 49 15.08 13.44 13.37
CA SER A 49 13.90 14.14 12.85
C SER A 49 13.43 13.55 11.52
N ALA A 50 14.34 13.28 10.59
CA ALA A 50 14.02 12.67 9.30
C ALA A 50 13.46 11.24 9.46
N VAL A 51 14.05 10.42 10.33
CA VAL A 51 13.56 9.06 10.61
C VAL A 51 12.15 9.07 11.20
N VAL A 52 11.89 9.97 12.17
CA VAL A 52 10.56 10.12 12.77
C VAL A 52 9.54 10.57 11.72
N SER A 53 9.89 11.56 10.88
CA SER A 53 9.03 12.04 9.80
C SER A 53 8.73 10.94 8.77
N LEU A 54 9.73 10.13 8.40
CA LEU A 54 9.55 9.00 7.49
C LEU A 54 8.62 7.95 8.09
N ARG A 55 8.81 7.57 9.35
CA ARG A 55 7.93 6.62 10.06
C ARG A 55 6.50 7.14 10.12
N HIS A 56 6.31 8.41 10.44
CA HIS A 56 5.00 9.05 10.48
C HIS A 56 4.32 9.03 9.11
N THR A 57 5.05 9.42 8.07
CA THR A 57 4.56 9.43 6.68
C THR A 57 4.19 8.02 6.21
N SER A 58 5.01 7.01 6.51
CA SER A 58 4.72 5.61 6.17
C SER A 58 3.47 5.09 6.90
N LYS A 59 3.25 5.46 8.17
CA LYS A 59 2.03 5.12 8.90
C LYS A 59 0.80 5.76 8.24
N ILE A 60 0.87 7.04 7.90
CA ILE A 60 -0.21 7.76 7.21
C ILE A 60 -0.49 7.14 5.83
N GLN A 61 0.55 6.84 5.05
CA GLN A 61 0.39 6.21 3.75
C GLN A 61 -0.28 4.83 3.87
N LYS A 62 0.09 4.04 4.88
CA LYS A 62 -0.56 2.75 5.16
C LYS A 62 -2.04 2.94 5.53
N ALA A 63 -2.36 3.89 6.40
CA ALA A 63 -3.74 4.21 6.77
C ALA A 63 -4.57 4.63 5.54
N ARG A 64 -4.04 5.53 4.71
CA ARG A 64 -4.68 5.98 3.46
C ARG A 64 -4.92 4.83 2.49
N ARG A 65 -3.99 3.86 2.37
CA ARG A 65 -4.19 2.67 1.53
C ARG A 65 -5.34 1.80 2.04
N ILE A 66 -5.42 1.59 3.35
CA ILE A 66 -6.51 0.82 3.98
C ILE A 66 -7.86 1.52 3.76
N ASP A 67 -7.93 2.84 3.97
CA ASP A 67 -9.16 3.60 3.77
C ASP A 67 -9.60 3.58 2.29
N ASN A 68 -8.66 3.73 1.36
CA ASN A 68 -8.95 3.64 -0.07
C ASN A 68 -9.44 2.23 -0.46
N GLN A 69 -8.84 1.17 0.08
CA GLN A 69 -9.33 -0.20 -0.10
C GLN A 69 -10.75 -0.40 0.45
N ARG A 70 -11.06 0.17 1.62
CA ARG A 70 -12.41 0.11 2.20
C ARG A 70 -13.45 0.81 1.31
N LEU A 71 -13.12 1.97 0.76
CA LEU A 71 -13.98 2.69 -0.19
C LEU A 71 -14.23 1.88 -1.47
N LEU A 72 -13.18 1.25 -2.02
CA LEU A 72 -13.29 0.40 -3.22
C LEU A 72 -14.10 -0.87 -2.95
N CYS A 73 -13.88 -1.54 -1.82
CA CYS A 73 -14.61 -2.75 -1.43
C CYS A 73 -16.09 -2.49 -1.13
N ALA A 74 -16.40 -1.35 -0.50
CA ALA A 74 -17.79 -0.89 -0.33
C ALA A 74 -18.48 -0.66 -1.68
N ARG A 75 -17.74 -0.23 -2.72
CA ARG A 75 -18.27 -0.04 -4.08
C ARG A 75 -18.49 -1.36 -4.82
N SER A 76 -17.64 -2.37 -4.62
CA SER A 76 -17.80 -3.70 -5.25
C SER A 76 -18.84 -4.61 -4.58
N LEU A 77 -19.09 -4.45 -3.28
CA LEU A 77 -20.15 -5.20 -2.57
C LEU A 77 -21.55 -4.60 -2.77
N ARG A 78 -21.63 -3.34 -3.19
CA ARG A 78 -22.92 -2.65 -3.40
C ARG A 78 -23.58 -3.05 -4.72
N SER A 79 -22.82 -3.31 -5.79
CA SER A 79 -23.38 -3.83 -7.04
C SER A 79 -23.90 -5.26 -6.93
N TRP A 80 -23.42 -6.05 -5.97
CA TRP A 80 -23.96 -7.39 -5.69
C TRP A 80 -25.27 -7.34 -4.89
N ARG A 81 -25.52 -6.24 -4.15
CA ARG A 81 -26.76 -6.04 -3.39
C ARG A 81 -27.84 -5.24 -4.12
N ASP A 82 -27.47 -4.49 -5.17
CA ASP A 82 -28.40 -3.65 -5.95
C ASP A 82 -28.85 -4.29 -7.29
N MET A 83 -28.44 -5.52 -7.61
CA MET A 83 -29.11 -6.29 -8.68
C MET A 83 -30.48 -6.71 -8.13
N GLY A 84 -31.54 -6.16 -8.72
CA GLY A 84 -32.91 -6.18 -8.22
C GLY A 84 -33.31 -7.50 -7.56
N ARG A 85 -33.84 -7.38 -6.33
CA ARG A 85 -34.41 -8.44 -5.49
C ARG A 85 -35.29 -9.42 -6.30
N ARG A 86 -34.67 -10.41 -6.95
CA ARG A 86 -35.32 -11.68 -7.24
C ARG A 86 -35.14 -12.52 -5.99
N SER A 87 -36.25 -13.02 -5.44
CA SER A 87 -36.25 -13.88 -4.24
C SER A 87 -35.37 -15.13 -4.42
N GLU A 88 -35.09 -15.50 -5.66
CA GLU A 88 -34.28 -16.65 -6.04
C GLU A 88 -32.77 -16.48 -5.73
N ASP A 89 -32.24 -15.25 -5.77
CA ASP A 89 -30.81 -14.97 -5.55
C ASP A 89 -30.42 -14.84 -4.06
N THR A 90 -31.37 -15.05 -3.14
CA THR A 90 -31.11 -14.96 -1.68
C THR A 90 -30.78 -16.30 -1.03
N ARG A 91 -30.86 -17.41 -1.77
CA ARG A 91 -30.50 -18.72 -1.24
C ARG A 91 -28.99 -18.91 -1.30
N PRO A 92 -28.34 -19.41 -0.24
CA PRO A 92 -26.93 -19.78 -0.33
C PRO A 92 -26.80 -20.82 -1.45
N ILE A 93 -25.84 -20.61 -2.36
CA ILE A 93 -25.54 -21.57 -3.43
C ILE A 93 -24.83 -22.75 -2.77
N VAL A 94 -25.63 -23.67 -2.22
CA VAL A 94 -25.15 -24.85 -1.51
C VAL A 94 -24.76 -25.95 -2.49
N ASP A 95 -25.29 -25.93 -3.73
CA ASP A 95 -24.90 -26.84 -4.81
C ASP A 95 -25.01 -26.13 -6.17
N PHE A 96 -23.86 -25.70 -6.71
CA PHE A 96 -23.79 -25.09 -8.05
C PHE A 96 -24.23 -26.04 -9.16
N GLU A 97 -23.99 -27.34 -9.01
CA GLU A 97 -24.33 -28.35 -10.02
C GLU A 97 -25.84 -28.46 -10.23
N ARG A 98 -26.63 -28.51 -9.15
CA ARG A 98 -28.11 -28.55 -9.23
C ARG A 98 -28.72 -27.30 -9.85
N TYR A 99 -28.08 -26.15 -9.68
CA TYR A 99 -28.57 -24.90 -10.24
C TYR A 99 -28.48 -24.89 -11.77
N LEU A 100 -27.39 -25.41 -12.34
CA LEU A 100 -27.21 -25.53 -13.78
C LEU A 100 -28.18 -26.54 -14.43
N ASP A 101 -28.47 -27.65 -13.73
CA ASP A 101 -29.42 -28.65 -14.21
C ASP A 101 -30.86 -28.12 -14.26
N SER A 102 -31.25 -27.25 -13.33
CA SER A 102 -32.60 -26.66 -13.29
C SER A 102 -32.87 -25.68 -14.45
N ALA A 103 -31.86 -24.94 -14.87
CA ALA A 103 -31.95 -24.03 -16.01
C ALA A 103 -32.00 -24.78 -17.35
N SER A 104 -31.33 -25.94 -17.42
CA SER A 104 -31.40 -26.86 -18.57
C SER A 104 -32.80 -27.46 -18.72
N ALA A 105 -33.44 -27.88 -17.62
CA ALA A 105 -34.77 -28.49 -17.63
C ALA A 105 -35.89 -27.54 -18.11
N ALA A 106 -35.78 -26.24 -17.80
CA ALA A 106 -36.76 -25.23 -18.24
C ALA A 106 -36.84 -25.08 -19.77
N SER A 107 -35.74 -25.38 -20.48
CA SER A 107 -35.70 -25.28 -21.95
C SER A 107 -36.40 -26.43 -22.68
N VAL A 108 -36.69 -27.54 -21.98
CA VAL A 108 -37.31 -28.74 -22.57
C VAL A 108 -38.85 -28.69 -22.44
N GLU A 109 -39.37 -28.04 -21.41
CA GLU A 109 -40.82 -28.00 -21.13
C GLU A 109 -41.57 -27.01 -22.05
N GLU A 110 -40.93 -25.94 -22.51
CA GLU A 110 -41.54 -24.96 -23.44
C GLU A 110 -41.75 -25.51 -24.86
N LEU A 111 -41.01 -26.55 -25.28
CA LEU A 111 -41.20 -27.17 -26.60
C LEU A 111 -42.39 -28.16 -26.64
N SER A 112 -42.94 -28.54 -25.49
CA SER A 112 -44.09 -29.48 -25.38
C SER A 112 -45.44 -28.78 -25.44
N VAL A 113 -45.50 -27.46 -25.34
CA VAL A 113 -46.76 -26.68 -25.24
C VAL A 113 -46.92 -25.79 -26.47
N MET A 114 -46.90 -26.38 -27.66
CA MET A 114 -47.52 -25.76 -28.83
C MET A 114 -48.91 -26.38 -29.04
N PRO A 115 -50.02 -25.61 -28.97
CA PRO A 115 -51.35 -26.16 -29.18
C PRO A 115 -51.52 -26.51 -30.67
N LYS A 116 -51.92 -27.76 -30.95
CA LYS A 116 -52.48 -28.15 -32.24
C LYS A 116 -53.74 -27.34 -32.49
N LEU A 117 -53.70 -26.45 -33.49
CA LEU A 117 -54.89 -26.06 -34.25
C LEU A 117 -55.36 -27.29 -35.04
N GLU A 118 -56.64 -27.65 -34.92
CA GLU A 118 -57.51 -28.27 -35.96
C GLU A 118 -58.85 -28.64 -35.28
N GLU A 119 -59.91 -27.87 -35.56
CA GLU A 119 -61.05 -28.24 -36.43
C GLU A 119 -61.96 -29.33 -35.86
N THR A 120 -63.21 -28.98 -35.56
CA THR A 120 -64.36 -29.85 -35.87
C THR A 120 -65.70 -29.11 -35.82
N ILE A 121 -66.43 -29.27 -36.93
CA ILE A 121 -67.89 -29.15 -37.09
C ILE A 121 -68.57 -30.19 -36.21
#